data_AF-A0A0Q6WIM0-F1
#
_entry.id   AF-A0A0Q6WIM0-F1
#
_cell.length_a   1.000
_cell.length_b   1.000
_cell.length_c   1.000
_cell.angle_alpha   90.00
_cell.angle_beta   90.00
_cell.angle_gamma   90.00
#
_symmetry.space_group_name_H-M   'P 1'
#
loop_
_entity.id
_entity.type
_entity.pdbx_description
1 polymer ?
#
loop_
_entity_poly.entity_id
_entity_poly.type
_entity_poly.pdbx_seq_one_letter_code
_entity_poly.pdbx_strand_id
1 'polypeptide(L)'
;MNYLEQQYLLSLANFAACSGLGWCCVCRFAVMSSATTRWDVRLNFALLFAAATASGFAPLLFREWPGYTQVGLAVGTLAVLVSGAREWRVGLPEYARTDAAPLGPP
;
A
#
# COMPACT_ATOMS: atom_id res chain seq x y z
N MET A 1 15.03 28.14 -3.15
CA MET A 1 14.36 27.07 -3.91
C MET A 1 13.12 27.67 -4.53
N ASN A 2 12.95 27.57 -5.85
CA ASN A 2 11.81 28.17 -6.53
C ASN A 2 10.53 27.36 -6.26
N TYR A 3 9.37 28.01 -6.31
CA TYR A 3 8.06 27.37 -6.06
C TYR A 3 7.82 26.16 -6.98
N LEU A 4 8.19 26.28 -8.26
CA LEU A 4 8.08 25.21 -9.25
C LEU A 4 9.00 24.01 -8.92
N GLU A 5 10.24 24.28 -8.49
CA GLU A 5 11.18 23.21 -8.09
C GLU A 5 10.64 22.44 -6.88
N GLN A 6 10.06 23.16 -5.91
CA GLN A 6 9.47 22.54 -4.73
C GLN A 6 8.28 21.63 -5.08
N GLN A 7 7.39 22.08 -5.97
CA GLN A 7 6.25 21.27 -6.44
C GLN A 7 6.71 20.05 -7.24
N TYR A 8 7.76 20.19 -8.05
CA TYR A 8 8.33 19.08 -8.81
C TYR A 8 8.92 18.02 -7.88
N LEU A 9 9.70 18.44 -6.88
CA LEU A 9 10.28 17.53 -5.88
C LEU A 9 9.19 16.80 -5.08
N LEU A 10 8.14 17.51 -4.66
CA LEU A 10 7.00 16.90 -3.97
C LEU A 10 6.26 15.89 -4.84
N SER A 11 6.08 16.21 -6.13
CA SER A 11 5.43 15.31 -7.09
C SER A 11 6.25 14.06 -7.33
N LEU A 12 7.56 14.21 -7.50
CA LEU A 12 8.47 13.08 -7.65
C LEU A 12 8.48 12.20 -6.40
N ALA A 13 8.53 12.80 -5.21
CA ALA A 13 8.49 12.08 -3.94
C ALA A 13 7.17 11.33 -3.75
N ASN A 14 6.02 11.97 -4.05
CA ASN A 14 4.71 11.33 -3.99
C ASN A 14 4.63 10.15 -4.96
N PHE A 15 5.04 10.36 -6.22
CA PHE A 15 5.02 9.33 -7.24
C PHE A 15 5.89 8.14 -6.87
N ALA A 16 7.08 8.38 -6.33
CA ALA A 16 7.98 7.33 -5.85
C ALA A 16 7.36 6.54 -4.67
N ALA A 17 6.78 7.23 -3.69
CA ALA A 17 6.12 6.59 -2.55
C ALA A 17 4.90 5.76 -2.99
N CYS A 18 4.03 6.32 -3.83
CA CYS A 18 2.87 5.63 -4.40
C CYS A 18 3.26 4.44 -5.28
N SER A 19 4.35 4.53 -6.05
CA SER A 19 4.88 3.40 -6.82
C SER A 19 5.37 2.28 -5.90
N GLY A 20 6.06 2.63 -4.81
CA GLY A 20 6.48 1.68 -3.77
C GLY A 20 5.30 1.00 -3.08
N LEU A 21 4.23 1.75 -2.77
CA LEU A 21 2.97 1.22 -2.24
C LEU A 21 2.33 0.24 -3.22
N GLY A 22 2.20 0.65 -4.49
CA GLY A 22 1.64 -0.18 -5.55
C GLY A 22 2.41 -1.50 -5.70
N TRP A 23 3.74 -1.43 -5.74
CA TRP A 23 4.60 -2.60 -5.77
C TRP A 23 4.39 -3.52 -4.56
N CYS A 24 4.37 -2.96 -3.35
CA CYS A 24 4.11 -3.70 -2.11
C CYS A 24 2.76 -4.40 -2.14
N CYS A 25 1.71 -3.75 -2.66
CA CYS A 25 0.39 -4.36 -2.81
C CYS A 25 0.43 -5.52 -3.83
N VAL A 26 1.06 -5.34 -5.00
CA VAL A 26 1.17 -6.38 -6.04
C VAL A 26 1.93 -7.60 -5.52
N CYS A 27 3.07 -7.39 -4.84
CA CYS A 27 3.81 -8.50 -4.24
C CYS A 27 2.96 -9.30 -3.25
N ARG A 28 2.15 -8.62 -2.44
CA ARG A 28 1.25 -9.28 -1.49
C ARG A 28 0.08 -9.98 -2.18
N PHE A 29 -0.47 -9.39 -3.23
CA PHE A 29 -1.52 -10.02 -4.04
C PHE A 29 -1.06 -11.34 -4.66
N ALA A 30 0.19 -11.44 -5.09
CA ALA A 30 0.75 -12.67 -5.67
C ALA A 30 0.76 -13.85 -4.69
N VAL A 31 0.81 -13.58 -3.39
CA VAL A 31 0.80 -14.60 -2.32
C VAL A 31 -0.60 -14.88 -1.78
N MET A 32 -1.60 -14.06 -2.14
CA MET A 32 -2.99 -14.25 -1.72
C MET A 32 -3.70 -15.21 -2.67
N SER A 33 -4.46 -16.15 -2.11
CA SER A 33 -5.36 -17.02 -2.87
C SER A 33 -6.79 -16.85 -2.36
N SER A 34 -7.78 -17.02 -3.26
CA SER A 34 -9.20 -16.98 -2.88
C SER A 34 -9.59 -18.08 -1.89
N ALA A 35 -8.83 -19.17 -1.83
CA ALA A 35 -9.11 -20.29 -0.94
C ALA A 35 -8.54 -20.11 0.48
N THR A 36 -7.47 -19.31 0.64
CA THR A 36 -6.69 -19.24 1.89
C THR A 36 -6.70 -17.86 2.55
N THR A 37 -7.12 -16.82 1.83
CA THR A 37 -7.06 -15.43 2.30
C THR A 37 -8.43 -14.84 2.51
N ARG A 38 -8.63 -14.20 3.67
CA ARG A 38 -9.88 -13.50 4.01
C ARG A 38 -10.21 -12.42 2.98
N TRP A 39 -11.48 -12.34 2.60
CA TRP A 39 -11.95 -11.39 1.59
C TRP A 39 -11.66 -9.93 1.99
N ASP A 40 -11.86 -9.59 3.26
CA ASP A 40 -11.64 -8.22 3.76
C ASP A 40 -10.19 -7.77 3.60
N VAL A 41 -9.22 -8.67 3.81
CA VAL A 41 -7.81 -8.37 3.62
C VAL A 41 -7.50 -8.10 2.15
N ARG A 42 -8.08 -8.89 1.24
CA ARG A 42 -7.92 -8.68 -0.20
C ARG A 42 -8.52 -7.34 -0.64
N LEU A 43 -9.70 -6.99 -0.12
CA LEU A 43 -10.33 -5.70 -0.37
C LEU A 43 -9.48 -4.54 0.15
N ASN A 44 -8.94 -4.64 1.36
CA ASN A 44 -8.08 -3.61 1.93
C ASN A 44 -6.85 -3.32 1.05
N PHE A 45 -6.17 -4.36 0.56
CA PHE A 45 -5.04 -4.18 -0.35
C PHE A 45 -5.45 -3.69 -1.74
N ALA A 46 -6.64 -4.06 -2.22
CA ALA A 46 -7.17 -3.58 -3.51
C ALA A 46 -7.49 -2.08 -3.43
N LEU A 47 -8.17 -1.66 -2.37
CA LEU A 47 -8.49 -0.26 -2.09
C LEU A 47 -7.22 0.56 -1.91
N LEU A 48 -6.23 0.03 -1.18
CA LEU A 48 -4.95 0.71 -0.99
C LEU A 48 -4.19 0.86 -2.31
N PHE A 49 -4.20 -0.17 -3.17
CA PHE A 49 -3.62 -0.09 -4.50
C PHE A 49 -4.31 0.97 -5.36
N ALA A 50 -5.64 0.99 -5.39
CA ALA A 50 -6.42 1.98 -6.13
C ALA A 50 -6.18 3.42 -5.61
N ALA A 51 -6.10 3.60 -4.29
CA ALA A 51 -5.79 4.89 -3.69
C ALA A 51 -4.35 5.34 -4.03
N ALA A 52 -3.38 4.42 -4.00
CA ALA A 52 -1.99 4.72 -4.34
C ALA A 52 -1.84 5.10 -5.82
N THR A 53 -2.52 4.41 -6.75
CA THR A 53 -2.49 4.76 -8.18
C THR A 53 -3.20 6.09 -8.42
N ALA A 54 -4.37 6.32 -7.82
CA ALA A 54 -5.06 7.61 -7.94
C ALA A 54 -4.22 8.78 -7.42
N SER A 55 -3.56 8.61 -6.27
CA SER A 55 -2.69 9.64 -5.69
C SER A 55 -1.39 9.84 -6.47
N GLY A 56 -0.75 8.77 -6.94
CA GLY A 56 0.47 8.85 -7.74
C GLY A 56 0.25 9.54 -9.09
N PHE A 57 -0.91 9.30 -9.71
CA PHE A 57 -1.30 9.93 -10.98
C PHE A 57 -2.16 11.18 -10.80
N ALA A 58 -2.34 11.69 -9.58
CA ALA A 58 -3.13 12.89 -9.31
C ALA A 58 -2.79 14.12 -10.19
N PRO A 59 -1.50 14.46 -10.44
CA PRO A 59 -1.18 15.60 -11.31
C PRO A 59 -1.61 15.39 -12.77
N LEU A 60 -1.66 14.14 -13.24
CA LEU A 60 -2.07 13.80 -14.60
C LEU A 60 -3.59 13.66 -14.74
N LEU A 61 -4.25 13.05 -13.75
CA LEU A 61 -5.68 12.74 -13.78
C LEU A 61 -6.56 13.88 -13.28
N PHE A 62 -6.14 14.56 -12.21
CA PHE A 62 -6.94 15.56 -11.51
C PHE A 62 -6.36 16.98 -11.61
N ARG A 63 -5.18 17.14 -12.21
CA ARG A 63 -4.42 18.41 -12.26
C ARG A 63 -4.16 19.01 -10.86
N GLU A 64 -4.11 18.14 -9.85
CA GLU A 64 -3.81 18.50 -8.47
C GLU A 64 -2.35 18.22 -8.15
N TRP A 65 -1.66 19.22 -7.60
CA TRP A 65 -0.27 19.10 -7.19
C TRP A 65 -0.19 18.56 -5.76
N PRO A 66 0.62 17.53 -5.49
CA PRO A 66 0.71 16.95 -4.17
C PRO A 66 1.34 17.92 -3.18
N GLY A 67 0.65 18.09 -2.05
CA GLY A 67 1.15 18.85 -0.91
C GLY A 67 2.01 17.99 0.02
N TYR A 68 2.67 18.64 0.97
CA TYR A 68 3.48 17.98 2.01
C TYR A 68 2.72 16.91 2.79
N THR A 69 1.43 17.13 3.06
CA THR A 69 0.58 16.20 3.81
C THR A 69 0.30 14.92 3.02
N GLN A 70 0.04 15.01 1.71
CA GLN A 70 -0.13 13.84 0.86
C GLN A 70 1.14 13.00 0.78
N VAL A 71 2.29 13.65 0.57
CA VAL A 71 3.59 12.97 0.54
C VAL A 71 3.87 12.30 1.89
N GLY A 72 3.64 13.00 3.00
CA GLY A 72 3.84 12.46 4.34
C GLY A 72 2.96 11.25 4.63
N LEU A 73 1.68 11.29 4.22
CA LEU A 73 0.76 10.16 4.35
C LEU A 73 1.21 8.96 3.50
N ALA A 74 1.60 9.19 2.24
CA ALA A 74 2.07 8.14 1.35
C ALA A 74 3.33 7.44 1.91
N VAL A 75 4.31 8.22 2.37
CA VAL A 75 5.54 7.71 2.99
C VAL A 75 5.26 6.98 4.30
N GLY A 76 4.40 7.52 5.17
CA GLY A 76 4.01 6.86 6.42
C GLY A 76 3.30 5.53 6.17
N THR A 77 2.38 5.49 5.21
CA THR A 77 1.70 4.26 4.80
C THR A 77 2.68 3.23 4.24
N LEU A 78 3.66 3.68 3.44
CA LEU A 78 4.72 2.82 2.93
C LEU A 78 5.57 2.25 4.05
N ALA A 79 5.93 3.06 5.05
CA ALA A 79 6.69 2.61 6.22
C ALA A 79 5.95 1.52 7.00
N VAL A 80 4.63 1.67 7.20
CA VAL A 80 3.78 0.64 7.84
C VAL A 80 3.74 -0.64 7.02
N LEU A 81 3.64 -0.55 5.69
CA LEU A 81 3.71 -1.73 4.84
C LEU A 81 5.08 -2.39 4.90
N VAL A 82 6.17 -1.62 4.96
CA VAL A 82 7.53 -2.17 5.01
C VAL A 82 7.81 -2.81 6.36
N SER A 83 7.32 -2.28 7.48
CA SER A 83 7.53 -2.87 8.81
C SER A 83 6.93 -4.27 8.92
N GLY A 84 5.76 -4.51 8.30
CA GLY A 84 5.15 -5.83 8.21
C GLY A 84 5.70 -6.73 7.10
N ALA A 85 6.67 -6.29 6.29
CA ALA A 85 7.06 -7.02 5.07
C ALA A 85 7.66 -8.41 5.36
N ARG A 86 8.31 -8.60 6.52
CA ARG A 86 8.94 -9.89 6.87
C ARG A 86 7.93 -11.01 7.04
N GLU A 87 6.80 -10.74 7.70
CA GLU A 87 5.73 -11.72 7.91
C GLU A 87 5.17 -12.21 6.58
N TRP A 88 4.93 -11.28 5.67
CA TRP A 88 4.45 -11.55 4.32
C TRP A 88 5.45 -12.31 3.43
N ARG A 89 6.75 -12.28 3.74
CA ARG A 89 7.77 -13.09 3.05
C ARG A 89 7.79 -14.54 3.54
N VAL A 90 7.44 -14.78 4.80
CA VAL A 90 7.39 -16.14 5.38
C VAL A 90 6.11 -16.87 4.95
N GLY A 91 5.04 -16.12 4.70
CA GLY A 91 3.80 -16.65 4.15
C GLY A 91 2.62 -15.74 4.48
N LEU A 92 1.40 -16.26 4.35
CA LEU A 92 0.22 -15.50 4.74
C LEU A 92 0.19 -15.35 6.28
N PRO A 93 0.10 -14.13 6.83
CA PRO A 93 0.04 -13.94 8.27
C PRO A 93 -1.27 -14.48 8.86
N GLU A 94 -1.26 -14.87 10.13
CA GLU A 94 -2.39 -15.57 10.78
C GLU A 94 -3.70 -14.77 10.73
N TYR A 95 -3.64 -13.45 10.92
CA TYR A 95 -4.81 -12.58 10.84
C TYR A 95 -5.46 -12.55 9.44
N ALA A 96 -4.71 -12.91 8.40
CA ALA A 96 -5.17 -12.90 7.01
C ALA A 96 -5.64 -14.27 6.51
N ARG A 97 -5.38 -15.35 7.27
CA ARG A 97 -5.80 -16.71 6.91
C ARG A 97 -7.27 -16.94 7.19
N THR A 98 -7.91 -17.74 6.34
CA THR A 98 -9.28 -18.25 6.52
C THR A 98 -9.35 -19.53 7.35
N ASP A 99 -8.20 -20.10 7.74
CA ASP A 99 -8.13 -21.34 8.50
C ASP A 99 -8.93 -21.23 9.81
N ALA A 100 -9.65 -22.29 10.17
CA ALA A 100 -10.39 -22.35 11.42
C ALA A 100 -9.44 -22.20 12.61
N ALA A 101 -9.83 -21.39 13.60
CA ALA A 101 -9.08 -21.27 14.85
C ALA A 101 -8.88 -22.69 15.44
N PRO A 102 -7.67 -23.05 15.91
CA PRO A 102 -7.46 -24.35 16.53
C PRO A 102 -8.46 -24.50 17.68
N LEU A 103 -9.25 -25.58 17.65
CA LEU A 103 -10.04 -25.98 18.81
C LEU A 103 -9.07 -26.12 19.98
N GLY A 104 -9.32 -25.39 21.06
CA GLY A 104 -8.47 -25.40 22.25
C GLY A 104 -8.22 -26.82 22.77
N PRO A 105 -7.20 -27.02 23.62
CA PRO A 105 -6.83 -28.35 24.08
C PRO A 105 -8.03 -29.07 24.74
N PRO A 106 -8.07 -30.43 24.64
CA PRO A 106 -9.16 -31.24 25.16
C PRO A 106 -9.35 -31.11 26.69
#